data_AF-A0A0F7SBQ7-F1
#
_entry.id   AF-A0A0F7SBQ7-F1
#
_cell.length_a   1.000
_cell.length_b   1.000
_cell.length_c   1.000
_cell.angle_alpha   90.00
_cell.angle_beta   90.00
_cell.angle_gamma   90.00
#
_symmetry.space_group_name_H-M   'P 1'
#
loop_
_entity.id
_entity.type
_entity.pdbx_description
1 polymer ?
#
loop_
_entity_poly.entity_id
_entity_poly.type
_entity_poly.pdbx_seq_one_letter_code
_entity_poly.pdbx_strand_id
1 'polypeptide(L)'
;MQLSTLLLSASLLISSVVSAPAAVASFGTSSEAELMLKRQYENTNWDSMMLGRDAPGHLEKRIVYNPQITSPTSETVWTAGKTYTVTWKVSDIPAEAEGHKGTIKLGYLPADGSGGENLKWTLADGFAIKDGQTSVTFPTDLATRNDYIVVVMGDSGNASDKFTIIAAGATEQEAPQQEDNLGELIQEKINKAFAQAGFDN
;
A
#
# COMPACT_ATOMS: atom_id res chain seq x y z
N MET A 1 -65.56 32.76 31.28
CA MET A 1 -65.78 33.74 32.37
C MET A 1 -64.66 33.56 33.37
N GLN A 2 -63.97 34.66 33.74
CA GLN A 2 -63.17 34.87 34.97
C GLN A 2 -61.91 34.02 35.16
N LEU A 3 -60.82 34.42 35.81
CA LEU A 3 -60.13 35.69 36.14
C LEU A 3 -59.04 35.23 37.14
N SER A 4 -57.77 35.61 36.93
CA SER A 4 -56.77 35.93 38.00
C SER A 4 -56.30 34.78 38.93
N THR A 5 -55.10 34.69 39.52
CA THR A 5 -53.83 35.45 39.63
C THR A 5 -52.92 34.61 40.53
N LEU A 6 -51.60 34.59 40.32
CA LEU A 6 -50.64 34.98 41.37
C LEU A 6 -49.25 35.23 40.76
N LEU A 7 -48.81 36.48 40.81
CA LEU A 7 -47.42 36.89 40.62
C LEU A 7 -46.59 36.48 41.83
N LEU A 8 -45.33 36.10 41.59
CA LEU A 8 -44.26 36.40 42.53
C LEU A 8 -43.16 37.15 41.79
N SER A 9 -43.02 38.41 42.17
CA SER A 9 -42.05 39.39 41.71
C SER A 9 -40.67 39.16 42.34
N ALA A 10 -39.61 39.40 41.57
CA ALA A 10 -38.38 39.96 42.09
C ALA A 10 -37.76 40.90 41.03
N SER A 11 -38.10 42.18 41.14
CA SER A 11 -37.39 43.29 40.50
C SER A 11 -36.10 43.58 41.27
N LEU A 12 -34.98 43.75 40.56
CA LEU A 12 -33.78 44.54 40.89
C LEU A 12 -32.92 44.49 39.59
N LEU A 13 -32.46 45.54 38.89
CA LEU A 13 -32.23 46.95 39.21
C LEU A 13 -31.90 47.74 37.91
N ILE A 14 -32.34 49.01 37.87
CA ILE A 14 -31.67 50.22 37.32
C ILE A 14 -31.36 50.24 35.80
N SER A 15 -32.17 50.85 34.95
CA SER A 15 -32.25 52.30 34.63
C SER A 15 -30.91 52.98 34.30
N SER A 16 -30.57 53.07 33.02
CA SER A 16 -30.47 54.37 32.32
C SER A 16 -29.91 54.17 30.90
N VAL A 17 -30.73 54.51 29.90
CA VAL A 17 -30.22 54.88 28.58
C VAL A 17 -29.61 56.26 28.75
N VAL A 18 -28.30 56.32 29.01
CA VAL A 18 -27.54 57.55 28.81
C VAL A 18 -27.25 57.65 27.31
N SER A 19 -28.04 58.50 26.65
CA SER A 19 -27.63 59.14 25.41
C SER A 19 -26.46 60.06 25.72
N ALA A 20 -25.31 59.85 25.08
CA ALA A 20 -24.22 60.83 25.01
C ALA A 20 -23.43 60.65 23.69
N PRO A 21 -22.84 61.73 23.16
CA PRO A 21 -22.85 62.06 21.74
C PRO A 21 -21.69 61.45 20.95
N ALA A 22 -21.85 61.45 19.63
CA ALA A 22 -20.75 61.30 18.68
C ALA A 22 -19.67 62.38 18.94
N ALA A 23 -18.54 62.00 19.49
CA ALA A 23 -17.28 62.73 19.37
C ALA A 23 -16.10 61.77 19.61
N VAL A 24 -15.15 61.85 18.70
CA VAL A 24 -13.99 60.99 18.51
C VAL A 24 -12.95 61.28 19.59
N ALA A 25 -12.48 60.26 20.32
CA ALA A 25 -11.16 60.27 20.94
C ALA A 25 -10.65 58.83 21.12
N SER A 26 -9.44 58.63 20.63
CA SER A 26 -8.60 57.45 20.67
C SER A 26 -8.21 57.06 22.12
N PHE A 27 -7.49 55.95 22.23
CA PHE A 27 -6.73 55.39 23.37
C PHE A 27 -7.49 54.33 24.19
N GLY A 28 -7.03 53.09 24.00
CA GLY A 28 -7.73 51.88 24.41
C GLY A 28 -7.84 51.69 25.92
N THR A 29 -9.00 51.16 26.31
CA THR A 29 -9.12 50.21 27.40
C THR A 29 -10.21 49.22 26.97
N SER A 30 -9.81 48.05 26.48
CA SER A 30 -10.70 46.90 26.49
C SER A 30 -10.92 46.59 27.98
N SER A 31 -12.00 47.11 28.55
CA SER A 31 -12.34 46.90 29.96
C SER A 31 -12.25 45.41 30.27
N GLU A 32 -11.73 45.01 31.43
CA GLU A 32 -11.70 43.60 31.81
C GLU A 32 -13.09 42.96 31.71
N ALA A 33 -14.15 43.73 31.98
CA ALA A 33 -15.53 43.27 31.80
C ALA A 33 -15.87 42.95 30.33
N GLU A 34 -15.40 43.77 29.39
CA GLU A 34 -15.60 43.57 27.95
C GLU A 34 -14.76 42.40 27.43
N LEU A 35 -13.53 42.24 27.94
CA LEU A 35 -12.69 41.07 27.67
C LEU A 35 -13.27 39.80 28.28
N MET A 36 -13.84 39.86 29.47
CA MET A 36 -14.51 38.73 30.12
C MET A 36 -15.78 38.35 29.36
N LEU A 37 -16.57 39.32 28.91
CA LEU A 37 -17.76 39.08 28.09
C LEU A 37 -17.39 38.50 26.72
N LYS A 38 -16.33 39.00 26.08
CA LYS A 38 -15.77 38.45 24.83
C LYS A 38 -15.27 37.02 25.02
N ARG A 39 -14.52 36.74 26.10
CA ARG A 39 -14.07 35.38 26.43
C ARG A 39 -15.22 34.44 26.77
N GLN A 40 -16.26 34.91 27.46
CA GLN A 40 -17.46 34.11 27.72
C GLN A 40 -18.22 33.79 26.42
N TYR A 41 -18.32 34.77 25.50
CA TYR A 41 -18.93 34.57 24.20
C TYR A 41 -18.11 33.61 23.32
N GLU A 42 -16.78 33.74 23.29
CA GLU A 42 -15.88 32.85 22.55
C GLU A 42 -15.84 31.43 23.14
N ASN A 43 -15.93 31.27 24.47
CA ASN A 43 -15.98 29.96 25.12
C ASN A 43 -17.34 29.26 25.02
N THR A 44 -18.42 29.97 24.70
CA THR A 44 -19.76 29.39 24.50
C THR A 44 -20.13 29.25 23.03
N ASN A 45 -19.49 30.03 22.16
CA ASN A 45 -19.59 29.90 20.71
C ASN A 45 -18.66 28.79 20.19
N TRP A 46 -19.02 27.54 20.49
CA TRP A 46 -18.35 26.34 20.01
C TRP A 46 -18.15 26.31 18.50
N ASP A 47 -19.03 26.97 17.75
CA ASP A 47 -18.98 27.09 16.29
C ASP A 47 -17.63 27.69 15.84
N SER A 48 -17.12 28.71 16.53
CA SER A 48 -15.89 29.41 16.15
C SER A 48 -14.60 28.73 16.61
N MET A 49 -14.67 27.88 17.64
CA MET A 49 -13.53 27.12 18.17
C MET A 49 -13.29 25.82 17.37
N MET A 50 -14.29 25.39 16.60
CA MET A 50 -14.23 24.25 15.67
C MET A 50 -13.97 24.65 14.21
N LEU A 51 -13.76 25.93 13.88
CA LEU A 51 -13.47 26.42 12.51
C LEU A 51 -12.09 26.02 11.94
N GLY A 52 -11.44 25.01 12.51
CA GLY A 52 -10.35 24.27 11.87
C GLY A 52 -10.70 22.83 11.49
N ARG A 53 -11.86 22.32 11.91
CA ARG A 53 -12.26 20.91 11.74
C ARG A 53 -13.46 20.71 10.82
N ASP A 54 -14.29 21.74 10.63
CA ASP A 54 -15.56 21.64 9.89
C ASP A 54 -15.56 22.34 8.53
N ALA A 55 -14.40 22.56 7.91
CA ALA A 55 -14.42 22.58 6.46
C ALA A 55 -14.93 21.20 6.03
N PRO A 56 -16.03 21.07 5.27
CA PRO A 56 -16.36 19.83 4.61
C PRO A 56 -15.28 19.63 3.54
N GLY A 57 -14.09 19.20 3.98
CA GLY A 57 -13.11 18.62 3.10
C GLY A 57 -13.82 17.45 2.47
N HIS A 58 -13.98 17.51 1.16
CA HIS A 58 -14.48 16.39 0.37
C HIS A 58 -13.74 15.14 0.84
N LEU A 59 -14.45 14.24 1.52
CA LEU A 59 -13.86 13.01 2.01
C LEU A 59 -13.64 12.14 0.77
N GLU A 60 -12.42 12.18 0.23
CA GLU A 60 -12.01 11.28 -0.83
C GLU A 60 -12.16 9.85 -0.30
N LYS A 61 -13.01 9.06 -0.97
CA LYS A 61 -13.22 7.65 -0.65
C LYS A 61 -11.88 6.94 -0.80
N ARG A 62 -11.31 6.48 0.31
CA ARG A 62 -10.10 5.66 0.31
C ARG A 62 -10.48 4.27 -0.19
N ILE A 63 -10.23 4.00 -1.47
CA ILE A 63 -10.40 2.67 -2.06
C ILE A 63 -9.06 1.96 -2.05
N VAL A 64 -9.11 0.71 -1.57
CA VAL A 64 -8.02 -0.26 -1.69
C VAL A 64 -8.19 -1.08 -2.96
N TYR A 65 -7.31 -0.87 -3.93
CA TYR A 65 -7.26 -1.70 -5.14
C TYR A 65 -6.14 -2.74 -5.01
N ASN A 66 -6.52 -4.02 -5.14
CA ASN A 66 -5.59 -5.15 -5.04
C ASN A 66 -5.49 -5.87 -6.41
N PRO A 67 -4.56 -5.47 -7.30
CA PRO A 67 -4.50 -6.00 -8.66
C PRO A 67 -4.15 -7.49 -8.67
N GLN A 68 -4.96 -8.32 -9.32
CA GLN A 68 -4.63 -9.74 -9.49
C GLN A 68 -3.53 -9.89 -10.54
N ILE A 69 -2.31 -10.23 -10.11
CA ILE A 69 -1.18 -10.49 -11.01
C ILE A 69 -1.43 -11.77 -11.81
N THR A 70 -1.24 -11.70 -13.12
CA THR A 70 -1.41 -12.82 -14.06
C THR A 70 -0.08 -13.31 -14.63
N SER A 71 0.96 -12.47 -14.60
CA SER A 71 2.35 -12.84 -14.90
C SER A 71 3.29 -11.99 -14.05
N PRO A 72 4.27 -12.60 -13.34
CA PRO A 72 4.69 -14.00 -13.43
C PRO A 72 3.74 -14.99 -12.73
N THR A 73 3.80 -16.26 -13.14
CA THR A 73 3.14 -17.41 -12.51
C THR A 73 4.16 -18.30 -11.79
N SER A 74 3.71 -19.32 -11.07
CA SER A 74 4.59 -20.29 -10.40
C SER A 74 5.53 -21.07 -11.34
N GLU A 75 5.16 -21.21 -12.61
CA GLU A 75 5.95 -21.88 -13.64
C GLU A 75 6.94 -20.93 -14.33
N THR A 76 6.92 -19.64 -13.98
CA THR A 76 7.74 -18.64 -14.65
C THR A 76 9.21 -18.76 -14.23
N VAL A 77 10.08 -18.84 -15.22
CA VAL A 77 11.54 -18.83 -15.05
C VAL A 77 12.11 -17.67 -15.85
N TRP A 78 12.73 -16.72 -15.16
CA TRP A 78 13.34 -15.53 -15.75
C TRP A 78 14.84 -15.48 -15.45
N THR A 79 15.56 -14.63 -16.17
CA THR A 79 17.00 -14.43 -16.02
C THR A 79 17.28 -13.02 -15.55
N ALA A 80 18.14 -12.87 -14.56
CA ALA A 80 18.59 -11.57 -14.07
C ALA A 80 19.20 -10.71 -15.20
N GLY A 81 19.06 -9.39 -15.10
CA GLY A 81 19.57 -8.45 -16.11
C GLY A 81 18.74 -8.32 -17.38
N LYS A 82 17.61 -9.02 -17.50
CA LYS A 82 16.71 -8.93 -18.66
C LYS A 82 15.47 -8.08 -18.34
N THR A 83 14.79 -7.65 -19.40
CA THR A 83 13.51 -6.94 -19.32
C THR A 83 12.37 -7.91 -19.56
N TYR A 84 11.39 -7.88 -18.67
CA TYR A 84 10.17 -8.71 -18.73
C TYR A 84 8.94 -7.83 -18.61
N THR A 85 7.79 -8.37 -18.98
CA THR A 85 6.50 -7.70 -18.80
C THR A 85 5.74 -8.37 -17.66
N VAL A 86 5.45 -7.59 -16.62
CA VAL A 86 4.53 -7.98 -15.55
C VAL A 86 3.13 -7.60 -15.96
N THR A 87 2.17 -8.49 -15.77
CA THR A 87 0.77 -8.27 -16.17
C THR A 87 -0.17 -8.55 -15.01
N TRP A 88 -1.27 -7.82 -14.96
CA TRP A 88 -2.33 -7.99 -13.98
C TRP A 88 -3.69 -7.72 -14.61
N LYS A 89 -4.73 -8.25 -13.96
CA LYS A 89 -6.11 -8.03 -14.36
C LYS A 89 -6.55 -6.60 -14.01
N VAL A 90 -7.28 -5.97 -14.92
CA VAL A 90 -7.83 -4.60 -14.76
C VAL A 90 -9.33 -4.53 -14.91
N SER A 91 -10.00 -5.63 -15.21
CA SER A 91 -11.46 -5.65 -15.45
C SER A 91 -12.29 -5.31 -14.21
N ASP A 92 -11.69 -5.39 -13.03
CA ASP A 92 -12.28 -5.14 -11.72
C ASP A 92 -11.74 -3.86 -11.05
N ILE A 93 -11.03 -3.02 -11.81
CA ILE A 93 -10.56 -1.74 -11.30
C ILE A 93 -11.77 -0.82 -10.99
N PRO A 94 -11.90 -0.31 -9.74
CA PRO A 94 -12.93 0.65 -9.41
C PRO A 94 -12.62 2.01 -10.04
N ALA A 95 -13.65 2.76 -10.44
CA ALA A 95 -13.52 4.03 -11.15
C ALA A 95 -12.64 5.05 -10.39
N GLU A 96 -12.71 5.03 -9.06
CA GLU A 96 -11.92 5.90 -8.19
C GLU A 96 -10.42 5.55 -8.18
N ALA A 97 -10.03 4.32 -8.56
CA ALA A 97 -8.64 3.87 -8.63
C ALA A 97 -8.02 3.99 -10.03
N GLU A 98 -8.77 4.37 -11.06
CA GLU A 98 -8.25 4.51 -12.43
C GLU A 98 -7.11 5.54 -12.55
N GLY A 99 -7.10 6.54 -11.67
CA GLY A 99 -6.06 7.56 -11.58
C GLY A 99 -4.82 7.13 -10.79
N HIS A 100 -4.85 5.98 -10.11
CA HIS A 100 -3.74 5.54 -9.26
C HIS A 100 -2.47 5.30 -10.09
N LYS A 101 -1.35 5.72 -9.52
CA LYS A 101 -0.03 5.39 -10.01
C LYS A 101 0.46 4.12 -9.34
N GLY A 102 1.10 3.28 -10.13
CA GLY A 102 1.61 2.01 -9.70
C GLY A 102 3.12 2.02 -9.46
N THR A 103 3.55 1.11 -8.59
CA THR A 103 4.96 0.78 -8.37
C THR A 103 5.10 -0.75 -8.39
N ILE A 104 6.10 -1.27 -9.10
CA ILE A 104 6.43 -2.70 -9.08
C ILE A 104 7.69 -2.89 -8.23
N LYS A 105 7.59 -3.76 -7.23
CA LYS A 105 8.72 -4.18 -6.40
C LYS A 105 9.02 -5.66 -6.60
N LEU A 106 10.29 -6.00 -6.42
CA LEU A 106 10.79 -7.37 -6.38
C LEU A 106 11.27 -7.68 -4.97
N GLY A 107 10.92 -8.87 -4.49
CA GLY A 107 11.39 -9.44 -3.24
C GLY A 107 11.41 -10.95 -3.31
N TYR A 108 11.50 -11.61 -2.17
CA TYR A 108 11.47 -13.06 -2.07
C TYR A 108 10.90 -13.49 -0.72
N LEU A 109 10.28 -14.66 -0.70
CA LEU A 109 9.66 -15.28 0.47
C LEU A 109 10.45 -16.52 0.89
N PRO A 110 11.35 -16.41 1.90
CA PRO A 110 12.16 -17.52 2.37
C PRO A 110 11.34 -18.78 2.65
N ALA A 111 11.91 -19.94 2.31
CA ALA A 111 11.24 -21.23 2.48
C ALA A 111 10.91 -21.56 3.95
N ASP A 112 11.69 -21.02 4.89
CA ASP A 112 11.46 -21.16 6.33
C ASP A 112 10.34 -20.26 6.88
N GLY A 113 9.75 -19.42 6.03
CA GLY A 113 8.68 -18.48 6.40
C GLY A 113 9.17 -17.29 7.25
N SER A 114 10.48 -17.14 7.46
CA SER A 114 11.04 -16.04 8.22
C SER A 114 11.19 -14.78 7.36
N GLY A 115 11.14 -13.59 7.96
CA GLY A 115 11.54 -12.33 7.30
C GLY A 115 10.55 -11.71 6.29
N GLY A 116 9.38 -12.29 6.05
CA GLY A 116 8.35 -11.71 5.17
C GLY A 116 8.79 -11.59 3.70
N GLU A 117 8.25 -10.60 2.97
CA GLU A 117 8.40 -10.45 1.51
C GLU A 117 9.77 -9.96 1.03
N ASN A 118 10.64 -9.47 1.92
CA ASN A 118 11.98 -8.99 1.57
C ASN A 118 12.03 -8.08 0.32
N LEU A 119 11.13 -7.10 0.21
CA LEU A 119 11.04 -6.18 -0.94
C LEU A 119 12.27 -5.27 -1.00
N LYS A 120 13.23 -5.60 -1.86
CA LYS A 120 14.52 -4.89 -1.96
C LYS A 120 14.63 -3.99 -3.17
N TRP A 121 14.00 -4.35 -4.29
CA TRP A 121 14.19 -3.64 -5.55
C TRP A 121 12.88 -3.03 -6.03
N THR A 122 12.93 -1.76 -6.44
CA THR A 122 11.85 -1.12 -7.20
C THR A 122 12.19 -1.25 -8.67
N LEU A 123 11.35 -1.97 -9.43
CA LEU A 123 11.59 -2.29 -10.83
C LEU A 123 10.94 -1.29 -11.81
N ALA A 124 9.80 -0.72 -11.41
CA ALA A 124 9.10 0.32 -12.14
C ALA A 124 8.30 1.18 -11.17
N ASP A 125 8.10 2.45 -11.51
CA ASP A 125 7.37 3.40 -10.68
C ASP A 125 6.65 4.45 -11.55
N GLY A 126 5.51 4.95 -11.07
CA GLY A 126 4.77 6.05 -11.70
C GLY A 126 3.93 5.69 -12.94
N PHE A 127 3.80 4.41 -13.29
CA PHE A 127 2.93 3.97 -14.40
C PHE A 127 1.45 4.03 -14.00
N ALA A 128 0.53 4.03 -14.96
CA ALA A 128 -0.90 4.02 -14.64
C ALA A 128 -1.34 2.58 -14.35
N ILE A 129 -1.97 2.34 -13.20
CA ILE A 129 -2.31 0.96 -12.80
C ILE A 129 -3.38 0.33 -13.70
N LYS A 130 -4.17 1.17 -14.39
CA LYS A 130 -5.18 0.73 -15.37
C LYS A 130 -4.59 0.15 -16.66
N ASP A 131 -3.29 0.32 -16.91
CA ASP A 131 -2.66 -0.19 -18.13
C ASP A 131 -2.57 -1.73 -18.13
N GLY A 132 -2.69 -2.37 -16.96
CA GLY A 132 -2.74 -3.83 -16.82
C GLY A 132 -1.42 -4.54 -17.08
N GLN A 133 -0.40 -3.81 -17.50
CA GLN A 133 0.92 -4.34 -17.75
C GLN A 133 1.98 -3.25 -17.65
N THR A 134 3.20 -3.64 -17.33
CA THR A 134 4.37 -2.76 -17.37
C THR A 134 5.64 -3.57 -17.61
N SER A 135 6.53 -3.04 -18.44
CA SER A 135 7.86 -3.62 -18.66
C SER A 135 8.80 -3.21 -17.52
N VAL A 136 9.52 -4.20 -16.99
CA VAL A 136 10.42 -4.08 -15.85
C VAL A 136 11.77 -4.68 -16.20
N THR A 137 12.85 -4.00 -15.82
CA THR A 137 14.22 -4.49 -16.02
C THR A 137 14.78 -5.00 -14.71
N PHE A 138 15.22 -6.26 -14.72
CA PHE A 138 15.74 -6.91 -13.52
C PHE A 138 17.21 -6.53 -13.31
N PRO A 139 17.65 -6.29 -12.06
CA PRO A 139 19.07 -6.14 -11.74
C PRO A 139 19.87 -7.36 -12.20
N THR A 140 21.13 -7.15 -12.57
CA THR A 140 22.04 -8.23 -13.04
C THR A 140 22.61 -9.06 -11.89
N ASP A 141 22.64 -8.51 -10.68
CA ASP A 141 23.24 -9.07 -9.46
C ASP A 141 22.27 -9.93 -8.63
N LEU A 142 21.14 -10.33 -9.21
CA LEU A 142 20.21 -11.25 -8.55
C LEU A 142 20.81 -12.66 -8.47
N ALA A 143 20.72 -13.27 -7.29
CA ALA A 143 21.09 -14.66 -7.09
C ALA A 143 20.04 -15.61 -7.69
N THR A 144 20.45 -16.80 -8.09
CA THR A 144 19.51 -17.84 -8.51
C THR A 144 18.64 -18.28 -7.33
N ARG A 145 17.31 -18.11 -7.42
CA ARG A 145 16.34 -18.58 -6.42
C ARG A 145 15.00 -18.91 -7.08
N ASN A 146 14.21 -19.74 -6.42
CA ASN A 146 12.86 -20.17 -6.84
C ASN A 146 11.73 -19.59 -5.97
N ASP A 147 12.05 -18.66 -5.09
CA ASP A 147 11.14 -18.07 -4.10
C ASP A 147 10.94 -16.56 -4.29
N TYR A 148 11.22 -16.05 -5.50
CA TYR A 148 11.03 -14.64 -5.84
C TYR A 148 9.54 -14.32 -5.96
N ILE A 149 9.19 -13.08 -5.59
CA ILE A 149 7.85 -12.53 -5.77
C ILE A 149 7.92 -11.12 -6.34
N VAL A 150 6.93 -10.78 -7.16
CA VAL A 150 6.69 -9.41 -7.61
C VAL A 150 5.49 -8.87 -6.87
N VAL A 151 5.61 -7.65 -6.35
CA VAL A 151 4.50 -6.91 -5.74
C VAL A 151 4.13 -5.73 -6.61
N VAL A 152 2.90 -5.71 -7.11
CA VAL A 152 2.33 -4.55 -7.81
C VAL A 152 1.57 -3.73 -6.76
N MET A 153 2.00 -2.50 -6.55
CA MET A 153 1.39 -1.55 -5.62
C MET A 153 0.66 -0.46 -6.38
N GLY A 154 -0.55 -0.11 -5.96
CA GLY A 154 -1.19 1.17 -6.26
C GLY A 154 -1.27 2.00 -5.00
N ASP A 155 -2.38 1.90 -4.29
CA ASP A 155 -2.53 2.37 -2.92
C ASP A 155 -2.29 1.26 -1.87
N SER A 156 -2.48 0.00 -2.28
CA SER A 156 -2.08 -1.23 -1.59
C SER A 156 -1.39 -2.19 -2.57
N GLY A 157 -0.70 -3.21 -2.05
CA GLY A 157 0.10 -4.15 -2.83
C GLY A 157 -0.48 -5.56 -2.91
N ASN A 158 -0.37 -6.18 -4.08
CA ASN A 158 -0.61 -7.62 -4.25
C ASN A 158 0.69 -8.33 -4.63
N ALA A 159 0.99 -9.45 -3.97
CA ALA A 159 2.12 -10.31 -4.32
C ALA A 159 1.72 -11.35 -5.38
N SER A 160 2.64 -11.64 -6.29
CA SER A 160 2.52 -12.76 -7.23
C SER A 160 2.71 -14.10 -6.53
N ASP A 161 2.41 -15.17 -7.26
CA ASP A 161 2.95 -16.49 -6.91
C ASP A 161 4.50 -16.45 -6.89
N LYS A 162 5.10 -17.39 -6.16
CA LYS A 162 6.55 -17.56 -6.15
C LYS A 162 7.03 -18.05 -7.51
N PHE A 163 8.05 -17.42 -8.07
CA PHE A 163 8.63 -17.79 -9.36
C PHE A 163 10.16 -17.86 -9.28
N THR A 164 10.78 -18.33 -10.37
CA THR A 164 12.23 -18.55 -10.42
C THR A 164 12.95 -17.46 -11.19
N ILE A 165 14.06 -16.98 -10.63
CA ILE A 165 15.04 -16.14 -11.34
C ILE A 165 16.38 -16.85 -11.32
N ILE A 166 17.02 -16.93 -12.47
CA ILE A 166 18.38 -17.46 -12.67
C ILE A 166 19.35 -16.27 -12.76
N ALA A 167 20.50 -16.36 -12.09
CA ALA A 167 21.53 -15.33 -12.11
C ALA A 167 22.05 -15.03 -13.53
N ALA A 168 22.45 -13.78 -13.78
CA ALA A 168 22.93 -13.37 -15.10
C ALA A 168 24.25 -14.09 -15.41
N GLY A 169 24.25 -14.94 -16.46
CA GLY A 169 25.42 -15.71 -16.86
C GLY A 169 25.56 -17.08 -16.19
N ALA A 170 24.60 -17.50 -15.36
CA ALA A 170 24.44 -18.91 -15.03
C ALA A 170 23.87 -19.63 -16.26
N THR A 171 24.75 -20.30 -17.00
CA THR A 171 24.35 -21.30 -17.99
C THR A 171 23.50 -22.37 -17.30
N GLU A 172 22.48 -22.88 -17.98
CA GLU A 172 21.60 -23.97 -17.53
C GLU A 172 22.38 -25.27 -17.26
N GLN A 173 23.06 -25.35 -16.12
CA GLN A 173 23.62 -26.55 -15.48
C GLN A 173 23.67 -26.17 -13.99
N GLU A 174 22.92 -26.75 -13.05
CA GLU A 174 22.75 -28.16 -12.74
C GLU A 174 21.36 -28.40 -12.14
N ALA A 175 20.45 -29.01 -12.92
CA ALA A 175 19.54 -30.00 -12.32
C ALA A 175 20.42 -31.18 -11.86
N PRO A 176 20.10 -31.89 -10.76
CA PRO A 176 20.86 -33.07 -10.36
C PRO A 176 20.87 -34.08 -11.52
N GLN A 177 22.01 -34.17 -12.21
CA GLN A 177 22.26 -35.16 -13.24
C GLN A 177 22.32 -36.54 -12.59
N GLN A 178 21.14 -37.15 -12.44
CA GLN A 178 21.00 -38.58 -12.16
C GLN A 178 20.74 -39.38 -13.46
N GLU A 179 20.71 -38.74 -14.62
CA GLU A 179 20.48 -39.43 -15.90
C GLU A 179 21.77 -39.80 -16.64
N ASP A 180 22.84 -39.03 -16.51
CA ASP A 180 24.07 -39.25 -17.30
C ASP A 180 24.86 -40.52 -16.89
N ASN A 181 24.64 -41.02 -15.68
CA ASN A 181 25.27 -42.24 -15.18
C ASN A 181 24.37 -43.49 -15.34
N LEU A 182 23.15 -43.36 -15.87
CA LEU A 182 22.24 -44.50 -16.01
C LEU A 182 22.79 -45.50 -17.03
N GLY A 183 23.34 -45.00 -18.14
CA GLY A 183 23.98 -45.82 -19.17
C GLY A 183 25.17 -46.60 -18.63
N GLU A 184 26.06 -45.94 -17.90
CA GLU A 184 27.26 -46.56 -17.33
C GLU A 184 26.91 -47.58 -16.23
N LEU A 185 25.93 -47.26 -15.37
CA LEU A 185 25.43 -48.17 -14.33
C LEU A 185 24.71 -49.39 -14.91
N ILE A 186 23.95 -49.22 -16.00
CA ILE A 186 23.33 -50.32 -16.73
C ILE A 186 24.41 -51.21 -17.35
N GLN A 187 25.42 -50.62 -18.00
CA GLN A 187 26.52 -51.36 -18.61
C GLN A 187 27.30 -52.18 -17.56
N GLU A 188 27.59 -51.58 -16.40
CA GLU A 188 28.28 -52.25 -15.29
C GLU A 188 27.43 -53.41 -14.73
N LYS A 189 26.13 -53.19 -14.50
CA LYS A 189 25.23 -54.25 -14.02
C LYS A 189 25.07 -55.39 -15.00
N ILE A 190 25.00 -55.10 -16.30
CA ILE A 190 24.93 -56.10 -17.37
C ILE A 190 26.22 -56.93 -17.38
N ASN A 191 27.39 -56.28 -17.37
CA ASN A 191 28.68 -56.97 -17.36
C ASN A 191 28.85 -57.84 -16.11
N LYS A 192 28.42 -57.34 -14.95
CA LYS A 192 28.44 -58.10 -13.69
C LYS A 192 27.49 -59.29 -13.72
N ALA A 193 26.30 -59.15 -14.32
CA ALA A 193 25.36 -60.26 -14.48
C ALA A 193 25.91 -61.35 -15.41
N PHE A 194 26.57 -60.96 -16.51
CA PHE A 194 27.22 -61.92 -17.41
C PHE A 194 28.39 -62.66 -16.76
N ALA A 195 29.23 -61.96 -15.99
CA ALA A 195 30.32 -62.58 -15.24
C ALA A 195 29.83 -63.57 -14.16
N GLN A 196 28.68 -63.28 -13.53
CA GLN A 196 28.07 -64.18 -12.53
C GLN A 196 27.33 -65.37 -13.16
N ALA A 197 26.91 -65.26 -14.42
CA ALA A 197 26.19 -66.29 -15.14
C ALA A 197 27.11 -67.35 -15.80
N GLY A 198 28.44 -67.18 -15.75
CA GLY A 198 29.40 -68.20 -16.20
C GLY A 198 29.37 -68.49 -17.71
N PHE A 199 28.94 -67.54 -18.53
CA PHE A 199 29.09 -67.62 -19.99
C PHE A 199 30.48 -67.10 -20.38
N ASP A 200 31.50 -67.91 -20.10
CA ASP A 200 32.79 -67.78 -20.78
C ASP A 200 32.62 -68.28 -22.22
N ASN A 201 33.07 -67.48 -23.19
CA ASN A 201 33.13 -67.84 -24.60
C ASN A 201 34.48 -68.53 -24.89
#